data_AF-A0A6G0U7K6-F1
#
_entry.id   AF-A0A6G0U7K6-F1
#
_cell.length_a   1.000
_cell.length_b   1.000
_cell.length_c   1.000
_cell.angle_alpha   90.00
_cell.angle_beta   90.00
_cell.angle_gamma   90.00
#
_symmetry.space_group_name_H-M   'P 1'
#
loop_
_entity.id
_entity.type
_entity.pdbx_description
1 polymer ?
#
loop_
_entity_poly.entity_id
_entity_poly.type
_entity_poly.pdbx_seq_one_letter_code
_entity_poly.pdbx_strand_id
1 'polypeptide(L)'
;HTVFPRQINLPNVTILSITDYQLKISPSSPFNIVSFVNNNYTQCYKNKLWIPKKYLTYIFGFPFLHPEEVGDVFAIDLGELKLENDKLTEFSDYLVDNYIDEDSSFPPKIWAEMTSSAQRSTNACESFHSKYNSNFSSTHPHIYKFLDVLKAMQLDTVILINSSKMETKIIRTATKNKKKFINNLIDKLNMNEISKLQYLKALANKFKPRN
;
A
#
# COMPACT_ATOMS: atom_id res chain seq x y z
N HIS A 1 49.40 25.54 -8.85
CA HIS A 1 48.49 24.50 -8.37
C HIS A 1 47.71 25.03 -7.17
N THR A 2 46.58 25.68 -7.45
CA THR A 2 45.48 26.02 -6.53
C THR A 2 44.44 26.77 -7.37
N VAL A 3 43.39 26.07 -7.81
CA VAL A 3 42.22 26.71 -8.41
C VAL A 3 40.99 25.97 -7.89
N PHE A 4 40.23 26.65 -7.04
CA PHE A 4 38.85 26.29 -6.69
C PHE A 4 37.99 26.22 -7.96
N PRO A 5 37.20 25.17 -8.20
CA PRO A 5 36.18 25.23 -9.23
C PRO A 5 34.90 25.89 -8.69
N ARG A 6 34.42 26.79 -9.55
CA ARG A 6 33.24 27.65 -9.50
C ARG A 6 31.98 27.01 -8.90
N GLN A 7 31.27 27.81 -8.11
CA GLN A 7 29.84 27.68 -7.90
C GLN A 7 29.12 27.60 -9.26
N ILE A 8 28.50 26.45 -9.54
CA ILE A 8 27.57 26.30 -10.65
C ILE A 8 26.21 26.74 -10.13
N ASN A 9 25.76 27.91 -10.58
CA ASN A 9 24.38 28.37 -10.43
C ASN A 9 23.45 27.37 -11.13
N LEU A 10 22.70 26.60 -10.34
CA LEU A 10 21.55 25.85 -10.84
C LEU A 10 20.32 26.77 -10.85
N PRO A 11 19.56 26.83 -11.95
CA PRO A 11 18.42 27.72 -12.08
C PRO A 11 17.30 27.31 -11.12
N ASN A 12 16.75 28.31 -10.43
CA ASN A 12 15.48 28.25 -9.73
C ASN A 12 14.35 27.95 -10.73
N VAL A 13 14.01 26.68 -10.92
CA VAL A 13 12.70 26.26 -11.42
C VAL A 13 12.27 25.03 -10.64
N THR A 14 11.39 25.25 -9.67
CA THR A 14 10.72 24.21 -8.90
C THR A 14 9.78 23.43 -9.82
N ILE A 15 10.30 22.41 -10.49
CA ILE A 15 9.49 21.34 -11.09
C ILE A 15 9.54 20.18 -10.11
N LEU A 16 8.55 20.11 -9.21
CA LEU A 16 8.34 18.93 -8.37
C LEU A 16 7.79 17.82 -9.26
N SER A 17 8.66 17.07 -9.93
CA SER A 17 8.29 15.83 -10.60
C SER A 17 7.92 14.77 -9.56
N ILE A 18 7.11 13.79 -9.95
CA ILE A 18 6.68 12.68 -9.07
C ILE A 18 7.89 11.96 -8.43
N THR A 19 9.05 11.98 -9.08
CA THR A 19 10.32 11.45 -8.55
C THR A 19 10.82 12.16 -7.28
N ASP A 20 10.62 13.47 -7.15
CA ASP A 20 10.99 14.21 -5.92
C ASP A 20 10.03 13.92 -4.76
N TYR A 21 8.79 13.54 -5.07
CA TYR A 21 7.85 13.02 -4.09
C TYR A 21 8.25 11.61 -3.61
N GLN A 22 8.76 10.75 -4.50
CA GLN A 22 9.27 9.42 -4.14
C GLN A 22 10.44 9.49 -3.14
N LEU A 23 11.31 10.50 -3.22
CA LEU A 23 12.43 10.70 -2.29
C LEU A 23 12.02 11.18 -0.88
N LYS A 24 10.84 11.81 -0.73
CA LYS A 24 10.27 12.19 0.58
C LYS A 24 9.33 11.14 1.17
N ILE A 25 8.87 10.19 0.37
CA ILE A 25 8.09 9.05 0.83
C ILE A 25 9.09 8.04 1.39
N SER A 26 9.15 7.92 2.71
CA SER A 26 9.85 6.80 3.35
C SER A 26 9.43 5.49 2.67
N PRO A 27 10.36 4.61 2.28
CA PRO A 27 10.09 3.33 1.60
C PRO A 27 9.46 2.30 2.56
N SER A 28 8.60 2.75 3.47
CA SER A 28 8.11 1.94 4.57
C SER A 28 7.12 0.86 4.14
N SER A 29 6.62 0.85 2.89
CA SER A 29 6.07 -0.37 2.26
C SER A 29 5.70 -0.16 0.77
N PRO A 30 6.66 -0.21 -0.17
CA PRO A 30 6.34 -0.31 -1.61
C PRO A 30 5.62 -1.63 -1.95
N PHE A 31 5.60 -2.61 -1.05
CA PHE A 31 4.94 -3.91 -1.25
C PHE A 31 3.41 -3.87 -1.24
N ASN A 32 2.77 -2.74 -0.91
CA ASN A 32 1.33 -2.69 -0.72
C ASN A 32 0.68 -1.46 -1.39
N ILE A 33 0.00 -1.70 -2.51
CA ILE A 33 -0.79 -0.72 -3.26
C ILE A 33 -1.75 0.07 -2.36
N VAL A 34 -2.32 -0.53 -1.31
CA VAL A 34 -3.24 0.13 -0.37
C VAL A 34 -2.54 1.21 0.43
N SER A 35 -1.30 0.98 0.86
CA SER A 35 -0.52 1.95 1.64
C SER A 35 -0.13 3.15 0.77
N PHE A 36 0.36 2.87 -0.44
CA PHE A 36 0.67 3.90 -1.44
C PHE A 36 -0.55 4.77 -1.76
N VAL A 37 -1.70 4.14 -2.04
CA VAL A 37 -2.96 4.83 -2.32
C VAL A 37 -3.46 5.58 -1.09
N ASN A 38 -3.35 5.03 0.12
CA ASN A 38 -3.75 5.71 1.36
C ASN A 38 -2.96 7.00 1.62
N ASN A 39 -1.65 6.98 1.37
CA ASN A 39 -0.82 8.18 1.49
C ASN A 39 -1.32 9.26 0.52
N ASN A 40 -1.43 8.93 -0.77
CA ASN A 40 -1.94 9.85 -1.79
C ASN A 40 -3.37 10.33 -1.49
N TYR A 41 -4.26 9.44 -1.03
CA TYR A 41 -5.62 9.75 -0.61
C TYR A 41 -5.64 10.75 0.56
N THR A 42 -4.79 10.57 1.57
CA THR A 42 -4.67 11.50 2.71
C THR A 42 -4.16 12.88 2.27
N GLN A 43 -3.20 12.92 1.35
CA GLN A 43 -2.69 14.18 0.80
C GLN A 43 -3.74 14.91 -0.05
N CYS A 44 -4.67 14.21 -0.68
CA CYS A 44 -5.78 14.85 -1.40
C CYS A 44 -6.62 15.76 -0.50
N TYR A 45 -6.80 15.40 0.77
CA TYR A 45 -7.54 16.22 1.73
C TYR A 45 -6.73 17.40 2.25
N LYS A 46 -5.42 17.21 2.43
CA LYS A 46 -4.53 18.25 2.98
C LYS A 46 -4.16 19.31 1.95
N ASN A 47 -3.90 18.91 0.71
CA ASN A 47 -3.23 19.75 -0.29
C ASN A 47 -4.02 19.96 -1.59
N LYS A 48 -5.31 19.58 -1.64
CA LYS A 48 -6.13 19.59 -2.88
C LYS A 48 -5.39 18.94 -4.06
N LEU A 49 -5.05 17.65 -3.95
CA LEU A 49 -4.63 16.89 -5.14
C LEU A 49 -5.76 16.91 -6.18
N TRP A 50 -5.36 16.86 -7.45
CA TRP A 50 -6.26 16.86 -8.61
C TRP A 50 -6.86 15.49 -8.93
N ILE A 51 -6.44 14.43 -8.23
CA ILE A 51 -6.98 13.09 -8.39
C ILE A 51 -8.34 13.02 -7.68
N PRO A 52 -9.43 12.67 -8.39
CA PRO A 52 -10.73 12.58 -7.76
C PRO A 52 -10.77 11.51 -6.68
N LYS A 53 -11.25 11.89 -5.50
CA LYS A 53 -11.43 10.99 -4.35
C LYS A 53 -12.18 9.70 -4.72
N LYS A 54 -13.14 9.79 -5.64
CA LYS A 54 -13.90 8.64 -6.14
C LYS A 54 -12.98 7.62 -6.84
N TYR A 55 -12.05 8.09 -7.68
CA TYR A 55 -11.06 7.26 -8.38
C TYR A 55 -10.19 6.48 -7.37
N LEU A 56 -9.57 7.19 -6.42
CA LEU A 56 -8.76 6.56 -5.37
C LEU A 56 -9.55 5.62 -4.47
N THR A 57 -10.84 5.90 -4.26
CA THR A 57 -11.70 5.05 -3.44
C THR A 57 -11.79 3.63 -4.02
N TYR A 58 -11.93 3.48 -5.33
CA TYR A 58 -12.07 2.17 -5.96
C TYR A 58 -10.84 1.27 -5.78
N ILE A 59 -9.65 1.83 -5.75
CA ILE A 59 -8.40 1.07 -5.60
C ILE A 59 -8.34 0.35 -4.25
N PHE A 60 -9.02 0.86 -3.20
CA PHE A 60 -9.14 0.13 -1.92
C PHE A 60 -9.93 -1.18 -2.03
N GLY A 61 -10.69 -1.39 -3.11
CA GLY A 61 -11.38 -2.64 -3.40
C GLY A 61 -10.51 -3.67 -4.14
N PHE A 62 -9.43 -3.25 -4.79
CA PHE A 62 -8.62 -4.10 -5.67
C PHE A 62 -7.99 -5.31 -4.96
N PRO A 63 -7.48 -5.20 -3.72
CA PRO A 63 -6.88 -6.34 -3.04
C PRO A 63 -7.83 -7.51 -2.78
N PHE A 64 -9.12 -7.31 -3.00
CA PHE A 64 -10.18 -8.30 -2.81
C PHE A 64 -10.65 -8.92 -4.13
N LEU A 65 -9.99 -8.61 -5.24
CA LEU A 65 -10.23 -9.24 -6.53
C LEU A 65 -9.36 -10.50 -6.69
N HIS A 66 -9.73 -11.34 -7.65
CA HIS A 66 -8.81 -12.32 -8.19
C HIS A 66 -7.64 -11.60 -8.88
N PRO A 67 -6.38 -12.04 -8.66
CA PRO A 67 -5.21 -11.44 -9.28
C PRO A 67 -5.34 -11.21 -10.78
N GLU A 68 -5.92 -12.19 -11.47
CA GLU A 68 -6.08 -12.22 -12.93
C GLU A 68 -7.06 -11.17 -13.43
N GLU A 69 -7.97 -10.70 -12.57
CA GLU A 69 -9.03 -9.76 -12.93
C GLU A 69 -8.66 -8.31 -12.64
N VAL A 70 -7.55 -8.06 -11.93
CA VAL A 70 -7.16 -6.71 -11.49
C VAL A 70 -6.87 -5.79 -12.69
N GLY A 71 -6.15 -6.30 -13.70
CA GLY A 71 -5.83 -5.55 -14.92
C GLY A 71 -7.08 -5.13 -15.68
N ASP A 72 -7.99 -6.09 -15.94
CA ASP A 72 -9.24 -5.85 -16.65
C ASP A 72 -10.14 -4.85 -15.90
N VAL A 73 -10.29 -5.00 -14.59
CA VAL A 73 -11.08 -4.07 -13.76
C VAL A 73 -10.44 -2.68 -13.75
N PHE A 74 -9.12 -2.58 -13.76
CA PHE A 74 -8.43 -1.28 -13.86
C PHE A 74 -8.68 -0.60 -15.22
N ALA A 75 -8.52 -1.35 -16.33
CA ALA A 75 -8.68 -0.80 -17.67
C ALA A 75 -10.15 -0.43 -17.98
N ILE A 76 -11.10 -1.30 -17.61
CA ILE A 76 -12.52 -1.15 -17.94
C ILE A 76 -13.22 -0.24 -16.92
N ASP A 77 -13.33 -0.66 -15.66
CA ASP A 77 -14.14 0.04 -14.66
C ASP A 77 -13.52 1.37 -14.20
N LEU A 78 -12.18 1.45 -14.11
CA LEU A 78 -11.49 2.70 -13.75
C LEU A 78 -11.25 3.60 -14.97
N GLY A 79 -10.98 3.03 -16.16
CA GLY A 79 -10.82 3.78 -17.40
C GLY A 79 -12.09 4.52 -17.83
N GLU A 80 -13.27 3.95 -17.57
CA GLU A 80 -14.56 4.58 -17.82
C GLU A 80 -14.81 5.86 -17.00
N LEU A 81 -14.07 6.07 -15.90
CA LEU A 81 -14.25 7.26 -15.08
C LEU A 81 -13.83 8.56 -15.78
N LYS A 82 -13.27 8.51 -17.00
CA LYS A 82 -12.90 9.62 -17.91
C LYS A 82 -12.61 10.94 -17.19
N LEU A 83 -11.33 11.13 -16.90
CA LEU A 83 -10.83 12.34 -16.25
C LEU A 83 -9.63 12.80 -17.07
N GLU A 84 -9.86 13.74 -17.98
CA GLU A 84 -8.80 14.39 -18.76
C GLU A 84 -7.93 15.21 -17.82
N ASN A 85 -6.85 14.60 -17.33
CA ASN A 85 -5.86 15.25 -16.50
C ASN A 85 -4.52 14.51 -16.64
N ASP A 86 -3.51 15.19 -17.18
CA ASP A 86 -2.17 14.63 -17.39
C ASP A 86 -1.56 14.03 -16.11
N LYS A 87 -1.88 14.60 -14.94
CA LYS A 87 -1.41 14.08 -13.65
C LYS A 87 -2.11 12.80 -13.22
N LEU A 88 -3.34 12.58 -13.67
CA LEU A 88 -4.03 11.33 -13.44
C LEU A 88 -3.46 10.24 -14.35
N THR A 89 -3.15 10.58 -15.60
CA THR A 89 -2.44 9.68 -16.53
C THR A 89 -1.12 9.23 -15.93
N GLU A 90 -0.27 10.17 -15.46
CA GLU A 90 1.01 9.83 -14.82
C GLU A 90 0.84 8.94 -13.58
N PHE A 91 -0.22 9.17 -12.79
CA PHE A 91 -0.55 8.32 -11.64
C PHE A 91 -1.01 6.92 -12.06
N SER A 92 -1.84 6.82 -13.10
CA SER A 92 -2.32 5.56 -13.64
C SER A 92 -1.18 4.74 -14.26
N ASP A 93 -0.32 5.36 -15.05
CA ASP A 93 0.86 4.74 -15.65
C ASP A 93 1.77 4.18 -14.56
N TYR A 94 2.04 4.96 -13.51
CA TYR A 94 2.80 4.49 -12.36
C TYR A 94 2.17 3.26 -11.70
N LEU A 95 0.84 3.24 -11.52
CA LEU A 95 0.16 2.06 -10.96
C LEU A 95 0.30 0.84 -11.87
N VAL A 96 0.22 1.03 -13.18
CA VAL A 96 0.42 -0.05 -14.16
C VAL A 96 1.81 -0.64 -14.02
N ASP A 97 2.83 0.18 -14.14
CA ASP A 97 4.24 -0.23 -14.13
C ASP A 97 4.67 -0.90 -12.82
N ASN A 98 4.05 -0.53 -11.70
CA ASN A 98 4.49 -0.96 -10.37
C ASN A 98 3.57 -1.99 -9.71
N TYR A 99 2.28 -2.04 -10.04
CA TYR A 99 1.31 -2.84 -9.28
C TYR A 99 0.28 -3.64 -10.11
N ILE A 100 -0.12 -3.17 -11.29
CA ILE A 100 -1.23 -3.76 -12.04
C ILE A 100 -0.75 -4.72 -13.12
N ASP A 101 0.32 -4.37 -13.84
CA ASP A 101 0.86 -5.22 -14.89
C ASP A 101 1.37 -6.56 -14.32
N GLU A 102 1.29 -7.62 -15.12
CA GLU A 102 1.81 -8.94 -14.73
C GLU A 102 3.33 -8.92 -14.55
N ASP A 103 4.04 -8.09 -15.32
CA ASP A 103 5.49 -7.90 -15.25
C ASP A 103 5.91 -6.74 -14.33
N SER A 104 4.95 -6.17 -13.59
CA SER A 104 5.24 -5.07 -12.66
C SER A 104 6.12 -5.53 -11.48
N SER A 105 6.74 -4.56 -10.79
CA SER A 105 7.58 -4.86 -9.61
C SER A 105 6.81 -5.57 -8.48
N PHE A 106 5.50 -5.31 -8.38
CA PHE A 106 4.61 -5.86 -7.36
C PHE A 106 3.29 -6.32 -8.01
N PRO A 107 3.29 -7.42 -8.79
CA PRO A 107 2.14 -7.79 -9.60
C PRO A 107 0.96 -8.26 -8.76
N PRO A 108 -0.29 -8.22 -9.27
CA PRO A 108 -1.49 -8.56 -8.50
C PRO A 108 -1.42 -9.89 -7.74
N LYS A 109 -0.70 -10.87 -8.30
CA LYS A 109 -0.48 -12.21 -7.70
C LYS A 109 0.13 -12.18 -6.29
N ILE A 110 0.79 -11.09 -5.88
CA ILE A 110 1.40 -11.00 -4.54
C ILE A 110 0.54 -10.25 -3.51
N TRP A 111 -0.47 -9.47 -3.94
CA TRP A 111 -1.20 -8.57 -3.04
C TRP A 111 -2.74 -8.63 -3.19
N ALA A 112 -3.26 -9.14 -4.30
CA ALA A 112 -4.68 -9.37 -4.53
C ALA A 112 -5.06 -10.82 -4.21
N GLU A 113 -6.19 -11.01 -3.55
CA GLU A 113 -6.75 -12.34 -3.33
C GLU A 113 -8.23 -12.20 -3.03
N MET A 114 -9.12 -12.92 -3.70
CA MET A 114 -10.56 -12.86 -3.41
C MET A 114 -10.93 -13.69 -2.18
N THR A 115 -10.53 -13.21 -0.99
CA THR A 115 -10.76 -13.89 0.27
C THR A 115 -10.97 -12.94 1.45
N SER A 116 -11.68 -13.42 2.46
CA SER A 116 -11.79 -12.79 3.79
C SER A 116 -10.64 -13.15 4.74
N SER A 117 -9.85 -14.17 4.40
CA SER A 117 -8.78 -14.67 5.26
C SER A 117 -7.48 -13.88 5.13
N ALA A 118 -7.25 -13.22 3.99
CA ALA A 118 -6.09 -12.37 3.75
C ALA A 118 -6.02 -11.22 4.77
N GLN A 119 -4.97 -11.24 5.59
CA GLN A 119 -4.67 -10.17 6.54
C GLN A 119 -4.00 -9.00 5.80
N ARG A 120 -4.79 -8.05 5.33
CA ARG A 120 -4.31 -6.87 4.58
C ARG A 120 -3.97 -5.68 5.51
N SER A 121 -3.16 -5.92 6.53
CA SER A 121 -2.76 -4.90 7.52
C SER A 121 -1.25 -4.64 7.46
N THR A 122 -0.84 -3.41 7.19
CA THR A 122 0.57 -3.00 7.23
C THR A 122 1.07 -2.70 8.64
N ASN A 123 0.18 -2.57 9.63
CA ASN A 123 0.54 -2.25 11.02
C ASN A 123 1.63 -3.16 11.59
N ALA A 124 1.66 -4.45 11.23
CA ALA A 124 2.70 -5.37 11.68
C ALA A 124 4.07 -4.97 11.11
N CYS A 125 4.16 -4.72 9.80
CA CYS A 125 5.37 -4.28 9.13
C CYS A 125 5.82 -2.90 9.63
N GLU A 126 4.88 -1.95 9.77
CA GLU A 126 5.15 -0.61 10.30
C GLU A 126 5.67 -0.67 11.75
N SER A 127 5.04 -1.51 12.60
CA SER A 127 5.49 -1.70 13.98
C SER A 127 6.86 -2.36 14.06
N PHE A 128 7.14 -3.31 13.18
CA PHE A 128 8.45 -3.94 13.07
C PHE A 128 9.51 -2.93 12.65
N HIS A 129 9.28 -2.19 11.56
CA HIS A 129 10.21 -1.16 11.08
C HIS A 129 10.42 -0.06 12.13
N SER A 130 9.37 0.38 12.82
CA SER A 130 9.47 1.38 13.89
C SER A 130 10.33 0.86 15.05
N LYS A 131 10.04 -0.36 15.55
CA LYS A 131 10.85 -1.01 16.59
C LYS A 131 12.29 -1.20 16.11
N TYR A 132 12.50 -1.65 14.88
CA TYR A 132 13.83 -1.87 14.32
C TYR A 132 14.63 -0.57 14.25
N ASN A 133 14.07 0.46 13.62
CA ASN A 133 14.72 1.75 13.45
C ASN A 133 15.00 2.45 14.78
N SER A 134 14.18 2.25 15.82
CA SER A 134 14.43 2.81 17.15
C SER A 134 15.73 2.33 17.81
N ASN A 135 16.33 1.22 17.35
CA ASN A 135 17.63 0.74 17.86
C ASN A 135 18.82 1.53 17.29
N PHE A 136 18.59 2.33 16.26
CA PHE A 136 19.64 3.08 15.56
C PHE A 136 19.47 4.58 15.79
N SER A 137 20.51 5.19 16.35
CA SER A 137 20.60 6.64 16.56
C SER A 137 21.38 7.36 15.45
N SER A 138 22.01 6.61 14.53
CA SER A 138 22.78 7.12 13.40
C SER A 138 22.20 6.55 12.11
N THR A 139 22.20 7.36 11.05
CA THR A 139 21.83 6.94 9.67
C THR A 139 22.75 5.84 9.14
N HIS A 140 23.99 5.76 9.63
CA HIS A 140 24.96 4.74 9.26
C HIS A 140 25.50 4.04 10.51
N PRO A 141 24.74 3.08 11.08
CA PRO A 141 25.17 2.35 12.26
C PRO A 141 26.36 1.44 11.93
N HIS A 142 27.25 1.26 12.90
CA HIS A 142 28.37 0.34 12.79
C HIS A 142 27.87 -1.10 12.54
N ILE A 143 28.54 -1.86 11.66
CA ILE A 143 28.10 -3.21 11.26
C ILE A 143 27.91 -4.17 12.45
N TYR A 144 28.77 -4.11 13.46
CA TYR A 144 28.58 -4.92 14.68
C TYR A 144 27.30 -4.58 15.45
N LYS A 145 27.00 -3.28 15.64
CA LYS A 145 25.75 -2.84 16.29
C LYS A 145 24.53 -3.29 15.49
N PHE A 146 24.62 -3.24 14.16
CA PHE A 146 23.58 -3.77 13.28
C PHE A 146 23.36 -5.27 13.48
N LEU A 147 24.42 -6.07 13.53
CA LEU A 147 24.34 -7.51 13.76
C LEU A 147 23.76 -7.85 15.14
N ASP A 148 24.14 -7.09 16.18
CA ASP A 148 23.63 -7.32 17.54
C ASP A 148 22.12 -7.07 17.63
N VAL A 149 21.63 -5.99 17.01
CA VAL A 149 20.20 -5.70 16.94
C VAL A 149 19.45 -6.81 16.20
N LEU A 150 19.99 -7.30 15.08
CA LEU A 150 19.36 -8.39 14.33
C LEU A 150 19.26 -9.68 15.16
N LYS A 151 20.35 -10.06 15.86
CA LYS A 151 20.36 -11.22 16.74
C LYS A 151 19.35 -11.09 17.88
N ALA A 152 19.28 -9.92 18.51
CA ALA A 152 18.31 -9.64 19.57
C ALA A 152 16.86 -9.76 19.07
N MET A 153 16.56 -9.21 17.90
CA MET A 153 15.23 -9.34 17.30
C MET A 153 14.84 -10.77 16.93
N GLN A 154 15.80 -11.55 16.42
CA GLN A 154 15.58 -12.97 16.15
C GLN A 154 15.26 -13.73 17.44
N LEU A 155 16.01 -13.47 18.51
CA LEU A 155 15.79 -14.10 19.80
C LEU A 155 14.43 -13.73 20.40
N ASP A 156 14.05 -12.44 20.40
CA ASP A 156 12.71 -11.95 20.79
C ASP A 156 11.60 -12.70 20.03
N THR A 157 11.78 -12.87 18.72
CA THR A 157 10.79 -13.51 17.85
C THR A 157 10.65 -14.99 18.16
N VAL A 158 11.76 -15.70 18.38
CA VAL A 158 11.75 -17.12 18.77
C VAL A 158 11.05 -17.32 20.10
N ILE A 159 11.34 -16.46 21.09
CA ILE A 159 10.67 -16.51 22.40
C ILE A 159 9.16 -16.30 22.23
N LEU A 160 8.76 -15.28 21.47
CA LEU A 160 7.35 -14.98 21.23
C LEU A 160 6.62 -16.12 20.49
N ILE A 161 7.25 -16.74 19.50
CA ILE A 161 6.68 -17.90 18.80
C ILE A 161 6.48 -19.04 19.78
N ASN A 162 7.48 -19.33 20.61
CA ASN A 162 7.41 -20.42 21.57
C ASN A 162 6.38 -20.18 22.67
N SER A 163 6.21 -18.95 23.16
CA SER A 163 5.13 -18.62 24.10
C SER A 163 3.75 -18.69 23.45
N SER A 164 3.62 -18.26 22.18
CA SER A 164 2.34 -18.25 21.46
C SER A 164 1.80 -19.64 21.09
N LYS A 165 2.66 -20.67 20.99
CA LYS A 165 2.25 -22.06 20.73
C LYS A 165 1.38 -22.64 21.84
N MET A 166 1.33 -22.01 23.01
CA MET A 166 0.60 -22.48 24.19
C MET A 166 -0.77 -21.81 24.35
N GLU A 167 -1.13 -20.82 23.53
CA GLU A 167 -2.37 -20.05 23.68
C GLU A 167 -3.34 -20.21 22.50
N THR A 168 -4.62 -20.40 22.80
CA THR A 168 -5.69 -20.33 21.78
C THR A 168 -5.99 -18.87 21.45
N LYS A 169 -5.77 -18.48 20.20
CA LYS A 169 -5.94 -17.09 19.76
C LYS A 169 -7.41 -16.68 19.71
N ILE A 170 -7.85 -15.88 20.69
CA ILE A 170 -9.19 -15.26 20.66
C ILE A 170 -9.22 -14.22 19.52
N ILE A 171 -10.03 -14.49 18.49
CA ILE A 171 -10.23 -13.55 17.39
C ILE A 171 -11.15 -12.43 17.87
N ARG A 172 -10.67 -11.19 17.79
CA ARG A 172 -11.46 -9.99 18.12
C ARG A 172 -12.77 -9.96 17.33
N THR A 173 -13.88 -9.62 17.97
CA THR A 173 -15.22 -9.52 17.34
C THR A 173 -15.22 -8.64 16.10
N ALA A 174 -14.48 -7.52 16.11
CA ALA A 174 -14.33 -6.64 14.95
C ALA A 174 -13.71 -7.37 13.74
N THR A 175 -12.70 -8.22 13.95
CA THR A 175 -12.08 -9.02 12.90
C THR A 175 -13.05 -10.06 12.36
N LYS A 176 -13.81 -10.75 13.24
CA LYS A 176 -14.86 -11.69 12.85
C LYS A 176 -15.94 -11.02 11.99
N ASN A 177 -16.39 -9.83 12.38
CA ASN A 177 -17.39 -9.06 11.65
C ASN A 177 -16.89 -8.61 10.27
N LYS A 178 -15.61 -8.19 10.17
CA LYS A 178 -14.98 -7.87 8.88
C LYS A 178 -14.95 -9.09 7.96
N LYS A 179 -14.55 -10.26 8.48
CA LYS A 179 -14.54 -11.51 7.69
C LYS A 179 -15.93 -11.88 7.19
N LYS A 180 -16.94 -11.82 8.08
CA LYS A 180 -18.34 -12.09 7.72
C LYS A 180 -18.85 -11.14 6.64
N PHE A 181 -18.51 -9.85 6.72
CA PHE A 181 -18.89 -8.87 5.70
C PHE A 181 -18.31 -9.21 4.32
N ILE A 182 -17.02 -9.56 4.25
CA ILE A 182 -16.37 -9.92 2.98
C ILE A 182 -16.97 -11.22 2.42
N ASN A 183 -17.12 -12.26 3.25
CA ASN A 183 -17.72 -13.53 2.81
C ASN A 183 -19.13 -13.33 2.25
N ASN A 184 -19.98 -12.59 2.96
CA ASN A 184 -21.32 -12.30 2.47
C ASN A 184 -21.32 -11.58 1.11
N LEU A 185 -20.35 -10.71 0.83
CA LEU A 185 -20.23 -10.06 -0.49
C LEU A 185 -19.73 -11.01 -1.56
N ILE A 186 -18.78 -11.90 -1.23
CA ILE A 186 -18.30 -12.95 -2.13
C ILE A 186 -19.45 -13.90 -2.49
N ASP A 187 -20.22 -14.35 -1.51
CA ASP A 187 -21.37 -15.25 -1.73
C ASP A 187 -22.40 -14.62 -2.67
N LYS A 188 -22.73 -13.34 -2.43
CA LYS A 188 -23.65 -12.58 -3.31
C LYS A 188 -23.14 -12.43 -4.73
N LEU A 189 -21.83 -12.21 -4.90
CA LEU A 189 -21.21 -12.12 -6.22
C LEU A 189 -21.28 -13.47 -6.94
N ASN A 190 -20.98 -14.57 -6.25
CA ASN A 190 -21.06 -15.93 -6.79
C ASN A 190 -22.50 -16.33 -7.16
N MET A 191 -23.50 -15.82 -6.43
CA MET A 191 -24.92 -16.01 -6.72
C MET A 191 -25.45 -15.07 -7.82
N ASN A 192 -24.59 -14.23 -8.42
CA ASN A 192 -24.96 -13.19 -9.39
C ASN A 192 -26.00 -12.18 -8.87
N GLU A 193 -26.13 -12.02 -7.56
CA GLU A 193 -27.05 -11.03 -6.94
C GLU A 193 -26.51 -9.61 -7.03
N ILE A 194 -25.19 -9.46 -7.14
CA ILE A 194 -24.50 -8.17 -7.28
C ILE A 194 -23.52 -8.23 -8.44
N SER A 195 -23.33 -7.10 -9.12
CA SER A 195 -22.28 -6.99 -10.14
C SER A 195 -20.90 -6.84 -9.51
N LYS A 196 -19.85 -7.16 -10.28
CA LYS A 196 -18.44 -6.97 -9.85
C LYS A 196 -18.15 -5.53 -9.43
N LEU A 197 -18.68 -4.55 -10.17
CA LEU A 197 -18.56 -3.14 -9.82
C LEU A 197 -19.28 -2.81 -8.50
N GLN A 198 -20.43 -3.41 -8.21
CA GLN A 198 -21.13 -3.23 -6.92
C GLN A 198 -20.35 -3.86 -5.76
N TYR A 199 -19.78 -5.05 -5.97
CA TYR A 199 -18.87 -5.70 -5.04
C TYR A 199 -17.66 -4.80 -4.70
N LEU A 200 -16.99 -4.30 -5.74
CA LEU A 200 -15.83 -3.43 -5.61
C LEU A 200 -16.17 -2.15 -4.85
N LYS A 201 -17.29 -1.48 -5.20
CA LYS A 201 -17.79 -0.27 -4.51
C LYS A 201 -18.05 -0.52 -3.04
N ALA A 202 -18.64 -1.66 -2.69
CA ALA A 202 -18.98 -1.98 -1.31
C ALA A 202 -17.71 -2.16 -0.45
N LEU A 203 -16.71 -2.86 -0.98
CA LEU A 203 -15.42 -3.06 -0.31
C LEU A 203 -14.60 -1.78 -0.23
N ALA A 204 -14.45 -1.08 -1.35
CA ALA A 204 -13.81 0.23 -1.43
C ALA A 204 -14.34 1.19 -0.36
N ASN A 205 -15.67 1.30 -0.23
CA ASN A 205 -16.29 2.16 0.80
C ASN A 205 -16.09 1.67 2.23
N LYS A 206 -15.99 0.35 2.44
CA LYS A 206 -15.75 -0.23 3.76
C LYS A 206 -14.32 -0.01 4.24
N PHE A 207 -13.35 -0.10 3.33
CA PHE A 207 -11.92 -0.12 3.63
C PHE A 207 -11.20 1.19 3.34
N LYS A 208 -11.86 2.16 2.70
CA LYS A 208 -11.31 3.51 2.60
C LYS A 208 -10.99 4.10 3.98
N PRO A 209 -9.98 4.99 4.07
CA PRO A 209 -9.65 5.68 5.30
C PRO A 209 -10.85 6.49 5.82
N ARG A 210 -11.05 6.46 7.14
CA ARG A 210 -11.97 7.37 7.82
C ARG A 210 -11.24 8.69 8.00
N ASN A 211 -11.74 9.74 7.36
CA ASN A 211 -11.28 11.11 7.53
C ASN A 211 -12.27 11.86 8.40
#